data_AF-A0A3R7U3H1-F1
#
_entry.id   AF-A0A3R7U3H1-F1
#
_cell.length_a   1.000
_cell.length_b   1.000
_cell.length_c   1.000
_cell.angle_alpha   90.00
_cell.angle_beta   90.00
_cell.angle_gamma   90.00
#
_symmetry.space_group_name_H-M   'P 1'
#
loop_
_entity.id
_entity.type
_entity.pdbx_description
1 polymer ?
#
loop_
_entity_poly.entity_id
_entity_poly.type
_entity_poly.pdbx_seq_one_letter_code
_entity_poly.pdbx_strand_id
1 'polypeptide(L)'
;MSTSDRFKVYGVGFLLGMLLVSVILSRRAAKENQSVDPWHEHREQARETGAEPLPAAVESSMLQGAVLRFGYLPDAALPEERVWLLNFRKSYPYVRVVETLADGTVRYMAADQIKVLLAEGVDVADLKPMLDTLGVRLRMFNRKERAAVLGVLHTGIDAVPETLQALGPWQSLFEAAEPDWIRFRQ
;
A
#
# COMPACT_ATOMS: atom_id res chain seq x y z
N MET A 1 14.24 -53.04 -23.12
CA MET A 1 14.65 -51.96 -22.20
C MET A 1 14.65 -52.54 -20.80
N SER A 2 15.82 -52.67 -20.17
CA SER A 2 15.92 -53.30 -18.85
C SER A 2 15.26 -52.42 -17.80
N THR A 3 14.79 -53.00 -16.70
CA THR A 3 14.19 -52.26 -15.58
C THR A 3 15.14 -51.16 -15.07
N SER A 4 16.45 -51.42 -15.11
CA SER A 4 17.51 -50.49 -14.72
C SER A 4 17.60 -49.24 -15.62
N ASP A 5 17.35 -49.38 -16.92
CA ASP A 5 17.36 -48.25 -17.85
C ASP A 5 16.16 -47.31 -17.62
N ARG A 6 15.01 -47.88 -17.24
CA ARG A 6 13.81 -47.09 -16.89
C ARG A 6 14.06 -46.25 -15.63
N PHE A 7 14.70 -46.83 -14.60
CA PHE A 7 15.06 -46.08 -13.40
C PHE A 7 16.01 -44.92 -13.67
N LYS A 8 17.01 -45.10 -14.55
CA LYS A 8 17.92 -44.01 -14.94
C LYS A 8 17.19 -42.87 -15.65
N VAL A 9 16.31 -43.19 -16.60
CA VAL A 9 15.54 -42.18 -17.34
C VAL A 9 14.61 -41.40 -16.40
N TYR A 10 13.91 -42.08 -15.49
CA TYR A 10 13.04 -41.41 -14.52
C TYR A 10 13.82 -40.58 -13.50
N GLY A 11 14.96 -41.08 -13.01
CA GLY A 11 15.82 -40.35 -12.08
C GLY A 11 16.39 -39.07 -12.69
N VAL A 12 16.89 -39.15 -13.92
CA VAL A 12 17.41 -37.97 -14.64
C VAL A 12 16.30 -36.97 -14.95
N GLY A 13 15.12 -37.44 -15.39
CA GLY A 13 13.97 -36.57 -15.64
C GLY A 13 13.48 -35.85 -14.38
N PHE A 14 13.46 -36.55 -13.24
CA PHE A 14 13.08 -35.96 -11.95
C PHE A 14 14.08 -34.89 -11.48
N LEU A 15 15.38 -35.17 -11.59
CA LEU A 15 16.43 -34.20 -11.25
C LEU A 15 16.36 -32.95 -12.12
N LEU A 16 16.18 -33.11 -13.44
CA LEU A 16 16.00 -31.99 -14.36
C LEU A 16 14.73 -31.18 -14.03
N GLY A 17 13.63 -31.86 -13.68
CA GLY A 17 12.40 -31.21 -13.25
C GLY A 17 12.57 -30.39 -11.98
N MET A 18 13.22 -30.94 -10.95
CA MET A 18 13.53 -30.21 -9.72
C MET A 18 14.41 -28.98 -9.98
N LEU A 19 15.42 -29.12 -10.83
CA LEU A 19 16.34 -28.03 -11.17
C LEU A 19 15.59 -26.89 -11.86
N LEU A 20 14.69 -27.21 -12.80
CA LEU A 20 13.89 -26.22 -13.51
C LEU A 20 12.93 -25.47 -12.57
N VAL A 21 12.25 -26.19 -11.67
CA VAL A 21 11.36 -25.58 -10.66
C VAL A 21 12.15 -24.70 -9.70
N SER A 22 13.33 -25.14 -9.25
CA SER A 22 14.21 -24.36 -8.37
C SER A 22 14.63 -23.04 -9.01
N VAL A 23 14.99 -23.04 -10.29
CA VAL A 23 15.33 -21.81 -11.03
C VAL A 23 14.12 -20.87 -11.14
N ILE A 24 12.92 -21.39 -11.41
CA ILE A 24 11.70 -20.58 -11.50
C ILE A 24 11.37 -19.92 -10.15
N LEU A 25 11.43 -20.68 -9.06
CA LEU A 25 11.20 -20.18 -7.71
C LEU A 25 12.26 -19.15 -7.29
N SER A 26 13.54 -19.43 -7.58
CA SER A 26 14.64 -18.52 -7.28
C SER A 26 14.54 -17.20 -8.05
N ARG A 27 14.11 -17.25 -9.33
CA ARG A 27 13.87 -16.04 -10.13
C ARG A 27 12.69 -15.23 -9.59
N ARG A 28 11.62 -15.88 -9.12
CA ARG A 28 10.49 -15.19 -8.47
C ARG A 28 10.92 -14.53 -7.17
N ALA A 29 11.62 -15.26 -6.30
CA ALA A 29 12.14 -14.73 -5.04
C ALA A 29 13.16 -13.60 -5.24
N ALA A 30 14.02 -13.71 -6.26
CA ALA A 30 14.97 -12.66 -6.61
C ALA A 30 14.26 -11.39 -7.13
N LYS A 31 13.16 -11.55 -7.89
CA LYS A 31 12.35 -10.41 -8.35
C LYS A 31 11.59 -9.73 -7.21
N GLU A 32 11.16 -10.50 -6.21
CA GLU A 32 10.55 -10.01 -4.97
C GLU A 32 11.57 -9.32 -4.06
N ASN A 33 12.81 -9.82 -3.99
CA ASN A 33 13.90 -9.17 -3.25
C ASN A 33 14.53 -7.97 -3.99
N GLN A 34 14.41 -7.88 -5.32
CA GLN A 34 14.91 -6.76 -6.12
C GLN A 34 13.93 -5.59 -6.21
N SER A 35 12.65 -5.78 -5.89
CA SER A 35 11.82 -4.62 -5.53
C SER A 35 12.30 -4.15 -4.17
N VAL A 36 13.27 -3.23 -4.17
CA VAL A 36 13.58 -2.41 -3.00
C VAL A 36 12.25 -1.82 -2.57
N ASP A 37 11.73 -2.29 -1.43
CA ASP A 37 10.49 -1.76 -0.88
C ASP A 37 10.74 -0.27 -0.61
N PRO A 38 10.05 0.66 -1.29
CA PRO A 38 10.26 2.10 -1.10
C PRO A 38 10.12 2.53 0.37
N TRP A 39 9.43 1.71 1.16
CA TRP A 39 9.20 1.90 2.59
C TRP A 39 10.39 1.51 3.49
N HIS A 40 11.40 0.78 2.99
CA HIS A 40 12.61 0.43 3.77
C HIS A 40 13.45 1.65 4.12
N GLU A 41 13.62 2.59 3.18
CA GLU A 41 14.38 3.83 3.39
C GLU A 41 13.72 4.72 4.46
N HIS A 42 12.39 4.70 4.54
CA HIS A 42 11.64 5.46 5.54
C HIS A 42 11.81 4.93 6.96
N ARG A 43 11.94 3.60 7.13
CA ARG A 43 12.10 2.97 8.45
C ARG A 43 13.38 3.41 9.16
N GLU A 44 14.49 3.54 8.44
CA GLU A 44 15.75 4.04 9.02
C GLU A 44 15.63 5.52 9.41
N GLN A 45 14.96 6.33 8.59
CA GLN A 45 14.80 7.76 8.83
C GLN A 45 13.99 8.06 10.11
N ALA A 46 12.89 7.36 10.37
CA ALA A 46 12.10 7.57 11.59
C ALA A 46 12.81 7.17 12.89
N ARG A 47 13.74 6.21 12.82
CA ARG A 47 14.56 5.85 13.99
C ARG A 47 15.53 6.97 14.35
N GLU A 48 15.98 7.74 13.36
CA GLU A 48 16.91 8.86 13.54
C GLU A 48 16.22 10.15 13.99
N THR A 49 14.94 10.38 13.61
CA THR A 49 14.24 11.66 13.90
C THR A 49 13.56 11.73 15.27
N GLY A 50 13.49 10.61 16.02
CA GLY A 50 12.80 10.58 17.31
C GLY A 50 11.29 10.80 17.16
N ALA A 51 10.60 9.81 16.60
CA ALA A 51 9.14 9.87 16.43
C ALA A 51 8.41 10.06 17.77
N GLU A 52 7.42 10.94 17.78
CA GLU A 52 6.54 11.09 18.94
C GLU A 52 5.69 9.84 19.17
N PRO A 53 5.35 9.50 20.42
CA PRO A 53 4.47 8.38 20.72
C PRO A 53 3.10 8.57 20.07
N LEU A 54 2.47 7.46 19.71
CA LEU A 54 1.07 7.46 19.26
C LEU A 54 0.16 8.07 20.34
N PRO A 55 -0.95 8.73 19.95
CA PRO A 55 -1.91 9.29 20.89
C PRO A 55 -2.45 8.22 21.84
N ALA A 56 -2.75 8.60 23.09
CA ALA A 56 -3.27 7.67 24.09
C ALA A 56 -4.63 7.05 23.70
N ALA A 57 -5.41 7.76 22.88
CA ALA A 57 -6.71 7.33 22.37
C ALA A 57 -6.62 6.39 21.15
N VAL A 58 -5.42 5.95 20.77
CA VAL A 58 -5.26 5.09 19.60
C VAL A 58 -5.84 3.70 19.85
N GLU A 59 -6.42 3.11 18.81
CA GLU A 59 -6.97 1.75 18.86
C GLU A 59 -5.89 0.72 19.19
N SER A 60 -6.22 -0.24 20.04
CA SER A 60 -5.24 -1.21 20.58
C SER A 60 -4.53 -2.02 19.50
N SER A 61 -5.21 -2.28 18.38
CA SER A 61 -4.64 -2.97 17.23
C SER A 61 -3.52 -2.16 16.55
N MET A 62 -3.57 -0.83 16.63
CA MET A 62 -2.57 0.06 16.03
C MET A 62 -1.27 0.11 16.82
N LEU A 63 -1.30 -0.19 18.12
CA LEU A 63 -0.12 -0.28 18.99
C LEU A 63 0.86 -1.40 18.57
N GLN A 64 0.41 -2.36 17.76
CA GLN A 64 1.26 -3.44 17.25
C GLN A 64 2.10 -3.01 16.03
N GLY A 65 1.76 -1.88 15.41
CA GLY A 65 2.44 -1.34 14.24
C GLY A 65 3.78 -0.70 14.62
N ALA A 66 4.78 -0.87 13.76
CA ALA A 66 6.04 -0.13 13.89
C ALA A 66 5.90 1.24 13.22
N VAL A 67 6.24 2.32 13.93
CA VAL A 67 6.27 3.67 13.34
C VAL A 67 7.38 3.73 12.28
N LEU A 68 6.99 3.92 11.03
CA LEU A 68 7.88 4.13 9.90
C LEU A 68 8.21 5.59 9.67
N ARG A 69 7.28 6.50 9.98
CA ARG A 69 7.44 7.94 9.80
C ARG A 69 6.48 8.69 10.70
N PHE A 70 6.92 9.86 11.13
CA PHE A 70 6.12 10.81 11.89
C PHE A 70 6.34 12.21 11.31
N GLY A 71 5.30 13.04 11.34
CA GLY A 71 5.39 14.44 10.97
C GLY A 71 4.09 15.18 11.24
N TYR A 72 4.11 16.47 10.93
CA TYR A 72 2.95 17.34 11.04
C TYR A 72 2.52 17.80 9.65
N LEU A 73 1.22 17.97 9.47
CA LEU A 73 0.64 18.59 8.28
C LEU A 73 -0.17 19.84 8.66
N PRO A 74 -0.21 20.87 7.79
CA PRO A 74 0.53 20.97 6.52
C PRO A 74 2.03 21.16 6.72
N ASP A 75 2.46 21.73 7.84
CA ASP A 75 3.87 21.83 8.23
C ASP A 75 4.05 21.80 9.76
N ALA A 76 5.30 21.74 10.22
CA ALA A 76 5.63 21.69 11.65
C ALA A 76 5.55 23.05 12.37
N ALA A 77 5.49 24.16 11.63
CA ALA A 77 5.44 25.50 12.21
C ALA A 77 4.00 25.90 12.60
N LEU A 78 3.02 25.48 11.80
CA LEU A 78 1.59 25.66 12.03
C LEU A 78 0.87 24.33 11.80
N PRO A 79 1.04 23.35 12.70
CA PRO A 79 0.47 22.04 12.51
C PRO A 79 -1.04 22.06 12.74
N GLU A 80 -1.78 21.48 11.79
CA GLU A 80 -3.21 21.18 11.93
C GLU A 80 -3.43 19.71 12.31
N GLU A 81 -2.55 18.83 11.79
CA GLU A 81 -2.63 17.39 11.97
C GLU A 81 -1.27 16.82 12.41
N ARG A 82 -1.31 15.82 13.30
CA ARG A 82 -0.18 14.92 13.57
C ARG A 82 -0.39 13.63 12.81
N VAL A 83 0.63 13.18 12.08
CA VAL A 83 0.54 12.02 11.19
C VAL A 83 1.61 11.00 11.53
N TRP A 84 1.18 9.76 11.72
CA TRP A 84 2.06 8.59 11.85
C TRP A 84 1.79 7.63 10.71
N LEU A 85 2.87 7.14 10.09
CA LEU A 85 2.82 6.01 9.18
C LEU A 85 3.29 4.77 9.92
N LEU A 86 2.41 3.79 10.04
CA LEU A 86 2.64 2.52 10.73
C LEU A 86 2.82 1.40 9.71
N ASN A 87 3.69 0.45 10.03
CA ASN A 87 3.85 -0.78 9.28
C ASN A 87 3.55 -2.01 10.13
N PHE A 88 2.83 -2.95 9.52
CA PHE A 88 2.48 -4.23 10.12
C PHE A 88 3.13 -5.38 9.36
N ARG A 89 3.69 -6.34 10.09
CA ARG A 89 4.42 -7.49 9.51
C ARG A 89 3.53 -8.55 8.85
N LYS A 90 2.21 -8.56 9.10
CA LYS A 90 1.31 -9.67 8.72
C LYS A 90 0.09 -9.27 7.89
N SER A 91 -0.54 -8.12 8.14
CA SER A 91 -1.81 -7.75 7.51
C SER A 91 -1.98 -6.23 7.51
N TYR A 92 -2.41 -5.64 6.38
CA TYR A 92 -2.42 -4.20 6.10
C TYR A 92 -1.05 -3.55 6.29
N PRO A 93 -0.18 -3.59 5.26
CA PRO A 93 1.23 -3.33 5.45
C PRO A 93 1.52 -1.88 5.84
N TYR A 94 0.65 -0.93 5.47
CA TYR A 94 0.89 0.51 5.66
C TYR A 94 -0.38 1.24 6.10
N VAL A 95 -0.39 1.75 7.33
CA VAL A 95 -1.52 2.49 7.92
C VAL A 95 -1.10 3.91 8.25
N ARG A 96 -1.92 4.87 7.87
CA ARG A 96 -1.79 6.27 8.25
C ARG A 96 -2.73 6.55 9.41
N VAL A 97 -2.17 6.95 10.54
CA VAL A 97 -2.88 7.45 11.72
C VAL A 97 -2.78 8.96 11.70
N VAL A 98 -3.92 9.62 11.77
CA VAL A 98 -4.01 11.09 11.78
C VAL A 98 -4.72 11.52 13.04
N GLU A 99 -4.11 12.41 13.80
CA GLU A 99 -4.75 13.12 14.91
C GLU A 99 -4.95 14.58 14.50
N THR A 100 -6.20 15.03 14.52
CA THR A 100 -6.54 16.44 14.31
C THR A 100 -6.24 17.21 15.60
N LEU A 101 -5.41 18.24 15.55
CA LEU A 101 -4.98 18.97 16.73
C LEU A 101 -6.06 19.89 17.33
N ALA A 102 -7.06 20.27 16.53
CA ALA A 102 -8.15 21.13 16.97
C ALA A 102 -9.09 20.46 17.99
N ASP A 103 -9.35 19.17 17.82
CA ASP A 103 -10.34 18.42 18.62
C ASP A 103 -9.79 17.12 19.22
N GLY A 104 -8.56 16.74 18.89
CA GLY A 104 -7.93 15.49 19.32
C GLY A 104 -8.53 14.25 18.65
N THR A 105 -9.31 14.40 17.56
CA THR A 105 -9.93 13.27 16.88
C THR A 105 -8.87 12.45 16.15
N VAL A 106 -8.83 11.15 16.44
CA VAL A 106 -7.92 10.20 15.77
C VAL A 106 -8.67 9.45 14.67
N ARG A 107 -8.09 9.41 13.47
CA ARG A 107 -8.61 8.67 12.31
C ARG A 107 -7.56 7.76 11.69
N TYR A 108 -8.03 6.72 11.02
CA TYR A 108 -7.19 5.64 10.47
C TYR A 108 -7.53 5.40 9.02
N MET A 109 -6.51 5.35 8.17
CA MET A 109 -6.67 5.07 6.74
C MET A 109 -5.48 4.28 6.20
N ALA A 110 -5.64 3.65 5.05
CA ALA A 110 -4.50 3.07 4.35
C ALA A 110 -3.53 4.19 3.93
N ALA A 111 -2.22 3.97 4.11
CA ALA A 111 -1.21 4.95 3.73
C ALA A 111 -0.80 4.86 2.26
N ASP A 112 -1.06 3.71 1.62
CA ASP A 112 -0.56 3.37 0.30
C ASP A 112 -1.65 3.26 -0.78
N GLN A 113 -2.90 3.57 -0.41
CA GLN A 113 -4.03 3.52 -1.33
C GLN A 113 -5.15 4.48 -0.95
N ILE A 114 -5.93 4.84 -1.97
CA ILE A 114 -7.15 5.65 -1.86
C ILE A 114 -8.31 4.93 -2.53
N LYS A 115 -9.52 5.32 -2.15
CA LYS A 115 -10.75 4.79 -2.73
C LYS A 115 -11.42 5.85 -3.58
N VAL A 116 -11.82 5.47 -4.80
CA VAL A 116 -12.59 6.31 -5.69
C VAL A 116 -13.91 5.63 -6.05
N LEU A 117 -14.99 6.38 -6.00
CA LEU A 117 -16.30 6.01 -6.51
C LEU A 117 -16.43 6.59 -7.91
N LEU A 118 -16.65 5.72 -8.89
CA LEU A 118 -16.76 6.08 -10.30
C LEU A 118 -18.11 6.74 -10.59
N ALA A 119 -18.10 7.73 -11.46
CA ALA A 119 -19.31 8.35 -11.96
C ALA A 119 -20.17 7.34 -12.74
N GLU A 120 -21.45 7.64 -12.89
CA GLU A 120 -22.37 6.78 -13.63
C GLU A 120 -21.96 6.64 -15.10
N GLY A 121 -21.87 5.40 -15.58
CA GLY A 121 -21.47 5.10 -16.96
C GLY A 121 -19.96 5.03 -17.20
N VAL A 122 -19.12 5.34 -16.20
CA VAL A 122 -17.66 5.21 -16.28
C VAL A 122 -17.21 3.78 -15.94
N ASP A 123 -16.39 3.18 -16.80
CA ASP A 123 -15.75 1.89 -16.56
C ASP A 123 -14.29 2.08 -16.13
N VAL A 124 -13.68 1.04 -15.55
CA VAL A 124 -12.26 1.00 -15.21
C VAL A 124 -11.36 1.26 -16.42
N ALA A 125 -11.80 0.90 -17.62
CA ALA A 125 -11.05 1.17 -18.85
C ALA A 125 -10.84 2.68 -19.07
N ASP A 126 -11.81 3.51 -18.67
CA ASP A 126 -11.77 4.96 -18.81
C ASP A 126 -10.79 5.62 -17.82
N LEU A 127 -10.42 4.91 -16.75
CA LEU A 127 -9.41 5.37 -15.81
C LEU A 127 -7.99 5.25 -16.35
N LYS A 128 -7.76 4.41 -17.36
CA LYS A 128 -6.41 4.08 -17.85
C LYS A 128 -5.56 5.31 -18.20
N PRO A 129 -6.07 6.32 -18.95
CA PRO A 129 -5.28 7.51 -19.29
C PRO A 129 -4.81 8.28 -18.06
N MET A 130 -5.67 8.39 -17.04
CA MET A 130 -5.32 9.02 -15.78
C MET A 130 -4.28 8.21 -15.02
N LEU A 131 -4.49 6.90 -14.87
CA LEU A 131 -3.55 6.01 -14.16
C LEU A 131 -2.15 6.06 -14.78
N ASP A 132 -2.08 6.04 -16.11
CA ASP A 132 -0.81 6.12 -16.84
C ASP A 132 -0.15 7.50 -16.67
N THR A 133 -0.94 8.60 -16.65
CA THR A 133 -0.44 9.97 -16.46
C THR A 133 0.10 10.20 -15.06
N LEU A 134 -0.64 9.75 -14.05
CA LEU A 134 -0.27 9.88 -12.64
C LEU A 134 0.78 8.85 -12.21
N GLY A 135 1.03 7.82 -13.03
CA GLY A 135 1.93 6.71 -12.68
C GLY A 135 1.41 5.82 -11.55
N VAL A 136 0.12 5.93 -11.21
CA VAL A 136 -0.51 5.16 -10.12
C VAL A 136 -1.12 3.87 -10.65
N ARG A 137 -1.15 2.84 -9.81
CA ARG A 137 -1.67 1.51 -10.17
C ARG A 137 -3.09 1.33 -9.63
N LEU A 138 -3.95 0.72 -10.45
CA LEU A 138 -5.21 0.16 -9.99
C LEU A 138 -4.93 -1.12 -9.19
N ARG A 139 -5.39 -1.17 -7.94
CA ARG A 139 -5.19 -2.32 -7.03
C ARG A 139 -6.39 -3.24 -7.01
N MET A 140 -7.60 -2.67 -6.92
CA MET A 140 -8.85 -3.43 -6.86
C MET A 140 -9.96 -2.63 -7.53
N PHE A 141 -10.93 -3.34 -8.09
CA PHE A 141 -12.13 -2.76 -8.65
C PHE A 141 -13.34 -3.63 -8.31
N ASN A 142 -14.41 -2.99 -7.84
CA ASN A 142 -15.70 -3.59 -7.60
C ASN A 142 -16.74 -2.95 -8.51
N ARG A 143 -17.12 -3.67 -9.57
CA ARG A 143 -18.13 -3.22 -10.55
C ARG A 143 -19.50 -2.99 -9.94
N LYS A 144 -19.91 -3.78 -8.93
CA LYS A 144 -21.24 -3.66 -8.31
C LYS A 144 -21.36 -2.36 -7.51
N GLU A 145 -20.29 -1.97 -6.84
CA GLU A 145 -20.23 -0.76 -6.01
C GLU A 145 -19.70 0.45 -6.79
N ARG A 146 -19.32 0.27 -8.06
CA ARG A 146 -18.62 1.28 -8.87
C ARG A 146 -17.42 1.88 -8.12
N ALA A 147 -16.71 1.05 -7.36
CA ALA A 147 -15.61 1.48 -6.51
C ALA A 147 -14.29 0.94 -7.05
N ALA A 148 -13.28 1.81 -7.14
CA ALA A 148 -11.92 1.44 -7.48
C ALA A 148 -10.96 1.84 -6.35
N VAL A 149 -9.94 1.02 -6.13
CA VAL A 149 -8.86 1.28 -5.17
C VAL A 149 -7.60 1.56 -5.96
N LEU A 150 -7.04 2.74 -5.76
CA LEU A 150 -5.85 3.22 -6.45
C LEU A 150 -4.68 3.27 -5.47
N GLY A 151 -3.47 3.01 -5.96
CA GLY A 151 -2.25 3.33 -5.20
C GLY A 151 -2.05 4.84 -5.08
N VAL A 152 -1.24 5.26 -4.10
CA VAL A 152 -0.78 6.65 -3.94
C VAL A 152 0.43 6.96 -4.85
N LEU A 153 0.70 8.25 -5.06
CA LEU A 153 1.81 8.75 -5.88
C LEU A 153 3.20 8.43 -5.31
N HIS A 154 3.36 8.49 -3.99
CA HIS A 154 4.62 8.26 -3.28
C HIS A 154 4.34 7.74 -1.86
N THR A 155 5.38 7.52 -1.07
CA THR A 155 5.32 6.88 0.26
C THR A 155 5.50 7.88 1.42
N GLY A 156 5.21 9.16 1.16
CA GLY A 156 5.30 10.27 2.12
C GLY A 156 4.11 10.35 3.10
N ILE A 157 4.21 11.24 4.10
CA ILE A 157 3.13 11.48 5.09
C ILE A 157 1.90 12.17 4.48
N ASP A 158 2.16 12.87 3.38
CA ASP A 158 1.32 13.67 2.51
C ASP A 158 0.87 12.92 1.24
N ALA A 159 1.28 11.66 1.07
CA ALA A 159 0.96 10.86 -0.12
C ALA A 159 -0.54 10.78 -0.43
N VAL A 160 -1.37 10.55 0.59
CA VAL A 160 -2.83 10.48 0.44
C VAL A 160 -3.41 11.83 0.02
N PRO A 161 -3.21 12.95 0.75
CA PRO A 161 -3.76 14.24 0.35
C PRO A 161 -3.22 14.73 -0.99
N GLU A 162 -1.94 14.53 -1.30
CA GLU A 162 -1.39 14.90 -2.62
C GLU A 162 -2.01 14.08 -3.75
N THR A 163 -2.21 12.77 -3.55
CA THR A 163 -2.86 11.92 -4.55
C THR A 163 -4.31 12.38 -4.78
N LEU A 164 -5.05 12.73 -3.73
CA LEU A 164 -6.43 13.24 -3.86
C LEU A 164 -6.48 14.58 -4.61
N GLN A 165 -5.53 15.48 -4.35
CA GLN A 165 -5.42 16.74 -5.09
C GLN A 165 -5.07 16.49 -6.57
N ALA A 166 -4.15 15.57 -6.84
CA ALA A 166 -3.76 15.20 -8.18
C ALA A 166 -4.89 14.58 -9.01
N LEU A 167 -5.93 14.01 -8.39
CA LEU A 167 -7.12 13.53 -9.11
C LEU A 167 -8.02 14.68 -9.62
N GLY A 168 -7.83 15.91 -9.14
CA GLY A 168 -8.67 17.07 -9.48
C GLY A 168 -8.98 17.26 -10.98
N PRO A 169 -7.99 17.20 -11.89
CA PRO A 169 -8.23 17.32 -13.33
C PRO A 169 -9.15 16.24 -13.93
N TRP A 170 -9.30 15.11 -13.25
CA TRP A 170 -10.10 13.96 -13.69
C TRP A 170 -11.38 13.79 -12.87
N GLN A 171 -11.81 14.82 -12.13
CA GLN A 171 -12.99 14.77 -11.28
C GLN A 171 -14.26 14.33 -12.01
N SER A 172 -14.35 14.56 -13.33
CA SER A 172 -15.47 14.08 -14.16
C SER A 172 -15.60 12.55 -14.23
N LEU A 173 -14.53 11.80 -13.94
CA LEU A 173 -14.54 10.33 -13.91
C LEU A 173 -15.08 9.78 -12.58
N PHE A 174 -15.21 10.63 -11.56
CA PHE A 174 -15.48 10.23 -10.19
C PHE A 174 -16.75 10.90 -9.66
N GLU A 175 -17.54 10.13 -8.92
CA GLU A 175 -18.57 10.68 -8.05
C GLU A 175 -17.93 11.21 -6.75
N ALA A 176 -16.96 10.48 -6.21
CA ALA A 176 -16.20 10.88 -5.03
C ALA A 176 -14.81 10.22 -5.02
N ALA A 177 -13.83 10.90 -4.42
CA ALA A 177 -12.51 10.35 -4.13
C ALA A 177 -12.20 10.60 -2.65
N GLU A 178 -11.88 9.55 -1.91
CA GLU A 178 -11.67 9.60 -0.46
C GLU A 178 -10.47 8.73 -0.04
N PRO A 179 -9.86 9.02 1.13
CA PRO A 179 -8.94 8.08 1.75
C PRO A 179 -9.61 6.73 1.98
N ASP A 180 -8.84 5.64 1.88
CA ASP A 180 -9.37 4.32 2.23
C ASP A 180 -9.41 4.17 3.76
N TRP A 181 -10.55 4.55 4.34
CA TRP A 181 -10.76 4.56 5.78
C TRP A 181 -10.79 3.15 6.39
N ILE A 182 -10.01 2.96 7.45
CA ILE A 182 -10.02 1.72 8.23
C ILE A 182 -11.08 1.84 9.31
N ARG A 183 -12.07 0.95 9.27
CA ARG A 183 -13.09 0.82 10.32
C ARG A 183 -12.84 -0.43 11.14
N PHE A 184 -12.71 -0.27 12.44
CA PHE A 184 -12.60 -1.40 13.36
C PHE A 184 -13.99 -1.99 13.59
N ARG A 185 -14.12 -3.31 13.44
CA ARG A 185 -15.31 -4.01 13.93
C ARG A 185 -15.25 -3.99 15.45
N GLN A 186 -16.25 -3.38 16.06
CA GLN A 186 -16.57 -3.54 17.48
C GLN A 186 -17.07 -4.96 17.75
#